data_AF-A0A2V6BNK6-F1
#
_entry.id   AF-A0A2V6BNK6-F1
#
_cell.length_a   1.000
_cell.length_b   1.000
_cell.length_c   1.000
_cell.angle_alpha   90.00
_cell.angle_beta   90.00
_cell.angle_gamma   90.00
#
_symmetry.space_group_name_H-M   'P 1'
#
loop_
_entity.id
_entity.type
_entity.pdbx_description
1 polymer ?
#
loop_
_entity_poly.entity_id
_entity_poly.type
_entity_poly.pdbx_seq_one_letter_code
_entity_poly.pdbx_strand_id
1 'polypeptide(L)' 'MRFAIFSDIHANLEALEAVLSDARERHCTHFICLGDIVGYNANPRECVEIVRDLDCPTVKGNHDEQASQ' A
#
# COMPACT_ATOMS: atom_id res chain seq x y z
N MET A 1 -6.12 -20.27 -0.18
CA MET A 1 -6.43 -18.88 -0.60
C MET A 1 -6.40 -18.00 0.64
N ARG A 2 -5.54 -16.99 0.66
CA ARG A 2 -5.44 -16.04 1.78
C ARG A 2 -5.18 -14.64 1.23
N PHE A 3 -5.90 -13.65 1.76
CA PHE A 3 -5.82 -12.26 1.31
C PHE A 3 -5.06 -11.42 2.33
N ALA A 4 -4.16 -10.57 1.85
CA ALA A 4 -3.58 -9.47 2.59
C ALA A 4 -4.31 -8.19 2.20
N ILE A 5 -5.02 -7.59 3.16
CA ILE A 5 -5.73 -6.32 2.97
C ILE A 5 -5.02 -5.28 3.83
N PHE A 6 -4.58 -4.19 3.23
CA PHE A 6 -3.82 -3.13 3.90
C PHE A 6 -4.26 -1.75 3.40
N SER A 7 -4.00 -0.72 4.20
CA SER A 7 -4.51 0.65 4.02
C SER A 7 -3.58 1.65 4.71
N ASP A 8 -3.82 2.95 4.51
CA ASP A 8 -3.24 4.05 5.29
C ASP A 8 -1.71 4.00 5.33
N ILE A 9 -1.10 3.76 4.17
CA ILE A 9 0.35 3.65 4.03
C ILE A 9 1.01 5.00 4.35
N HIS A 10 0.39 6.09 3.89
CA HIS A 10 0.82 7.47 4.14
C HIS A 10 2.32 7.67 3.94
N ALA A 11 2.85 7.25 2.78
CA ALA A 11 4.26 7.38 2.43
C ALA A 11 5.26 6.77 3.44
N ASN A 12 4.81 5.84 4.29
CA ASN A 12 5.64 5.13 5.26
C ASN A 12 6.19 3.85 4.62
N LEU A 13 7.38 3.98 4.03
CA LEU A 13 8.01 2.91 3.27
C LEU A 13 8.35 1.72 4.18
N GLU A 14 8.93 1.98 5.35
CA GLU A 14 9.36 0.95 6.28
C GLU A 14 8.17 0.13 6.80
N ALA A 15 7.04 0.79 7.10
CA ALA A 15 5.82 0.10 7.50
C ALA A 15 5.23 -0.74 6.36
N LEU A 16 5.23 -0.22 5.12
CA LEU A 16 4.74 -0.96 3.96
C LEU A 16 5.59 -2.23 3.73
N GLU A 17 6.91 -2.11 3.72
CA GLU A 17 7.83 -3.24 3.54
C GLU A 17 7.63 -4.31 4.62
N ALA A 18 7.48 -3.90 5.89
CA ALA A 18 7.24 -4.81 7.00
C ALA A 18 5.90 -5.57 6.84
N VAL A 19 4.82 -4.88 6.46
CA VAL A 19 3.50 -5.50 6.23
C VAL A 19 3.54 -6.47 5.06
N LEU A 20 4.21 -6.11 3.96
CA LEU A 20 4.34 -6.99 2.80
C LEU A 20 5.21 -8.22 3.09
N SER A 21 6.25 -8.07 3.93
CA SER A 21 7.05 -9.22 4.40
C SER A 21 6.19 -10.18 5.23
N ASP A 22 5.48 -9.68 6.24
CA ASP A 22 4.59 -10.50 7.09
C ASP A 22 3.49 -11.20 6.26
N ALA A 23 2.91 -10.50 5.27
CA ALA A 23 1.94 -11.11 4.36
C ALA A 23 2.52 -12.26 3.54
N ARG A 24 3.76 -12.12 3.03
CA ARG A 24 4.46 -13.19 2.29
C ARG A 24 4.79 -14.37 3.18
N GLU A 25 5.28 -14.13 4.41
CA GLU A 25 5.57 -15.16 5.41
C GLU A 25 4.31 -15.94 5.81
N ARG A 26 3.15 -15.28 5.85
CA ARG A 26 1.84 -15.90 6.09
C ARG A 26 1.26 -16.61 4.87
N HIS A 27 2.00 -16.69 3.77
CA HIS A 27 1.56 -17.29 2.51
C HIS A 27 0.26 -16.67 1.96
N CYS A 28 0.11 -15.35 2.07
CA CYS A 28 -0.95 -14.63 1.36
C CYS A 28 -0.75 -14.76 -0.15
N THR A 29 -1.83 -15.08 -0.86
CA THR A 29 -1.81 -15.32 -2.32
C THR A 29 -2.50 -14.20 -3.10
N HIS A 30 -3.17 -13.27 -2.41
CA HIS A 30 -3.86 -12.13 -3.00
C HIS A 30 -3.63 -10.91 -2.12
N PHE A 31 -3.45 -9.74 -2.75
CA PHE A 31 -3.23 -8.47 -2.09
C PHE A 31 -4.37 -7.51 -2.47
N ILE A 32 -4.74 -6.62 -1.55
CA ILE A 32 -5.73 -5.55 -1.77
C ILE A 32 -5.27 -4.31 -1.00
N CYS A 33 -5.17 -3.18 -1.68
CA CYS A 33 -4.84 -1.89 -1.08
C CYS A 33 -6.11 -1.02 -0.96
N LEU A 34 -6.39 -0.48 0.22
CA LEU A 34 -7.57 0.38 0.44
C LEU A 34 -7.27 1.88 0.24
N GLY A 35 -6.05 2.23 -0.15
CA GLY A 35 -5.64 3.59 -0.49
C GLY A 35 -4.91 4.28 0.63
N ASP A 36 -4.91 5.62 0.53
CA ASP A 36 -4.11 6.52 1.36
C ASP A 36 -2.62 6.14 1.28
N ILE A 37 -2.16 5.96 0.05
CA ILE A 37 -0.79 5.55 -0.28
C ILE A 37 0.19 6.69 0.01
N VAL A 38 -0.23 7.92 -0.30
CA VAL A 38 0.56 9.14 -0.12
C VAL A 38 0.07 9.97 1.08
N GLY A 39 0.80 11.06 1.36
CA GLY A 39 0.55 11.94 2.49
C GLY A 39 1.46 11.67 3.68
N TYR A 40 1.50 12.62 4.62
CA TYR A 40 2.26 12.63 5.90
C TYR A 40 3.77 12.35 5.87
N ASN A 41 4.23 11.17 5.44
CA ASN A 41 5.63 10.73 5.59
C ASN A 41 6.49 10.94 4.33
N ALA A 42 7.72 10.45 4.36
CA ALA A 42 8.82 10.92 3.51
C ALA A 42 8.92 10.26 2.13
N ASN A 43 8.33 9.07 1.91
CA ASN A 43 8.59 8.23 0.74
C ASN A 43 7.35 7.94 -0.11
N PRO A 44 6.63 8.97 -0.62
CA PRO A 44 5.40 8.75 -1.38
C PRO A 44 5.65 8.07 -2.73
N ARG A 45 6.79 8.34 -3.38
CA ARG A 45 7.11 7.75 -4.69
C ARG A 45 7.30 6.26 -4.57
N GLU A 46 8.14 5.84 -3.62
CA GLU A 46 8.51 4.45 -3.39
C GLU A 46 7.28 3.63 -2.99
N CYS A 47 6.43 4.16 -2.10
CA CYS A 47 5.17 3.51 -1.74
C CYS A 47 4.23 3.33 -2.95
N VAL A 48 4.10 4.36 -3.80
CA VAL A 48 3.26 4.27 -5.02
C VAL A 48 3.82 3.27 -6.01
N GLU A 49 5.14 3.22 -6.20
CA GLU A 49 5.81 2.25 -7.07
C GLU A 49 5.59 0.82 -6.58
N ILE A 50 5.76 0.56 -5.28
CA ILE A 50 5.51 -0.75 -4.67
C ILE A 50 4.05 -1.19 -4.86
N VAL A 51 3.08 -0.32 -4.57
CA VAL A 51 1.65 -0.67 -4.72
C VAL A 51 1.30 -0.92 -6.19
N ARG A 52 1.91 -0.17 -7.11
CA ARG A 52 1.71 -0.39 -8.55
C ARG A 52 2.29 -1.73 -9.02
N ASP A 53 3.48 -2.09 -8.54
CA ASP A 53 4.15 -3.34 -8.90
C ASP A 53 3.47 -4.58 -8.31
N LEU A 54 2.71 -4.42 -7.22
CA LEU A 54 1.86 -5.50 -6.68
C LEU A 54 0.70 -5.88 -7.61
N ASP A 55 0.36 -5.04 -8.60
CA ASP A 55 -0.75 -5.22 -9.55
C ASP A 55 -2.04 -5.71 -8.87
N CYS A 56 -2.39 -5.05 -7.76
CA CYS A 56 -3.48 -5.48 -6.89
C CYS A 56 -4.66 -4.50 -6.93
N PRO A 57 -5.90 -4.98 -6.69
CA PRO A 57 -7.05 -4.10 -6.55
C PRO A 57 -6.77 -3.02 -5.51
N THR A 58 -6.89 -1.77 -5.95
CA THR A 58 -6.56 -0.59 -5.15
C THR A 58 -7.70 0.40 -5.17
N VAL A 59 -8.15 0.84 -4.00
CA VAL A 59 -9.13 1.93 -3.86
C VAL A 59 -8.37 3.25 -3.66
N LYS A 60 -8.92 4.34 -4.19
CA LYS A 60 -8.37 5.69 -4.01
C LYS A 60 -8.81 6.25 -2.66
N GLY A 61 -7.86 6.52 -1.76
CA GLY A 61 -8.12 7.15 -0.47
C GLY A 61 -8.30 8.67 -0.57
N ASN A 62 -8.70 9.32 0.53
CA ASN A 62 -8.89 10.78 0.53
C ASN A 62 -7.58 11.55 0.43
N HIS A 63 -6.47 11.03 0.96
CA HIS A 63 -5.15 11.65 0.80
C HIS A 63 -4.63 11.48 -0.62
N ASP A 64 -4.93 10.35 -1.27
CA ASP A 64 -4.62 10.15 -2.69
C ASP A 64 -5.42 11.11 -3.58
N GLU A 65 -6.72 11.31 -3.28
CA GLU A 65 -7.56 12.31 -3.93
C GLU A 65 -6.97 13.70 -3.79
N GLN A 66 -6.67 14.14 -2.58
CA GLN A 66 -6.10 15.46 -2.34
C GLN A 66 -4.77 15.68 -3.07
N ALA A 67 -3.93 14.64 -3.20
CA ALA A 67 -2.63 14.74 -3.85
C ALA A 67 -2.66 14.61 -5.39
N SER A 68 -3.80 14.23 -5.98
CA SER A 68 -3.97 14.02 -7.42
C SER A 68 -4.94 15.00 -8.09
N GLN A 69 -5.33 16.04 -7.36
CA GLN A 69 -5.99 17.24 -7.89
C GLN A 69 -4.96 18.21 -8.45
#